data_AF-Q18J57-F1
#
_entry.id   AF-Q18J57-F1
#
_cell.length_a   1.000
_cell.length_b   1.000
_cell.length_c   1.000
_cell.angle_alpha   90.00
_cell.angle_beta   90.00
_cell.angle_gamma   90.00
#
_symmetry.space_group_name_H-M   'P 1'
#
loop_
_entity.id
_entity.type
_entity.pdbx_description
1 polymer ?
#
loop_
_entity_poly.entity_id
_entity_poly.type
_entity_poly.pdbx_seq_one_letter_code
_entity_poly.pdbx_strand_id
1 'polypeptide(L)'
;MNHVPDAAVEAIDTFGKSRLFGNPEQVNEQLRDDLSIKIRQTKDSSTQMDNASIDASEDNYDKHAKSAQSSTTYIIYCRYETVHTHAPPTLRDRGSFVTTIVDAIDSRLRSWGIDPPTAYTYSNTIDGVHWYDGRLNPR
;
A
#
# COMPACT_ATOMS: atom_id res chain seq x y z
N MET A 1 -5.76 -4.37 -26.85
CA MET A 1 -6.07 -5.10 -25.62
C MET A 1 -4.77 -5.13 -24.84
N ASN A 2 -4.65 -4.31 -23.78
CA ASN A 2 -3.40 -4.22 -23.01
C ASN A 2 -3.53 -5.23 -21.87
N HIS A 3 -2.70 -6.27 -21.91
CA HIS A 3 -2.76 -7.37 -20.96
C HIS A 3 -1.98 -6.99 -19.70
N VAL A 4 -2.63 -7.03 -18.55
CA VAL A 4 -1.95 -7.08 -17.25
C VAL A 4 -1.41 -8.50 -17.06
N PRO A 5 -0.12 -8.71 -16.77
CA PRO A 5 0.42 -10.06 -16.59
C PRO A 5 -0.38 -10.88 -15.57
N ASP A 6 -0.61 -12.16 -15.86
CA ASP A 6 -1.39 -13.05 -14.98
C ASP A 6 -0.81 -13.12 -13.57
N ALA A 7 0.53 -13.09 -13.44
CA ALA A 7 1.23 -13.03 -12.16
C ALA A 7 0.81 -11.82 -11.31
N ALA A 8 0.63 -10.64 -11.93
CA ALA A 8 0.19 -9.45 -11.22
C ALA A 8 -1.27 -9.56 -10.75
N VAL A 9 -2.13 -10.16 -11.57
CA VAL A 9 -3.54 -10.42 -11.19
C VAL A 9 -3.60 -11.41 -10.04
N GLU A 10 -2.83 -12.50 -10.11
CA GLU A 10 -2.74 -13.52 -9.08
C GLU A 10 -2.19 -12.95 -7.76
N ALA A 11 -1.14 -12.13 -7.81
CA ALA A 11 -0.59 -11.49 -6.61
C ALA A 11 -1.59 -10.55 -5.93
N ILE A 12 -2.39 -9.80 -6.70
CA ILE A 12 -3.46 -8.97 -6.15
C ILE A 12 -4.57 -9.81 -5.53
N ASP A 13 -4.89 -10.95 -6.14
CA ASP A 13 -5.86 -11.89 -5.58
C ASP A 13 -5.38 -12.52 -4.28
N THR A 14 -4.12 -12.92 -4.24
CA THR A 14 -3.48 -13.43 -3.02
C THR A 14 -3.46 -12.36 -1.95
N PHE A 15 -3.09 -11.13 -2.28
CA PHE A 15 -3.15 -10.00 -1.35
C PHE A 15 -4.57 -9.77 -0.80
N GLY A 16 -5.58 -9.73 -1.68
CA GLY A 16 -6.98 -9.57 -1.29
C GLY A 16 -7.46 -10.68 -0.36
N LYS A 17 -7.11 -11.94 -0.66
CA LYS A 17 -7.38 -13.10 0.21
C LYS A 17 -6.67 -12.99 1.56
N SER A 18 -5.37 -12.72 1.56
CA SER A 18 -4.53 -12.63 2.76
C SER A 18 -4.99 -11.51 3.71
N ARG A 19 -5.57 -10.43 3.17
CA ARG A 19 -6.23 -9.38 3.95
C ARG A 19 -7.42 -9.91 4.76
N LEU A 20 -8.20 -10.84 4.22
CA LEU A 20 -9.34 -11.46 4.95
C LEU A 20 -8.87 -12.27 6.17
N PHE A 21 -7.61 -12.74 6.16
CA PHE A 21 -6.98 -13.49 7.26
C PHE A 21 -6.16 -12.60 8.21
N GLY A 22 -6.14 -11.27 7.99
CA GLY A 22 -5.46 -10.32 8.88
C GLY A 22 -3.95 -10.22 8.70
N ASN A 23 -3.36 -10.92 7.73
CA ASN A 23 -1.92 -10.83 7.40
C ASN A 23 -1.76 -10.62 5.89
N PRO A 24 -1.98 -9.40 5.37
CA PRO A 24 -1.91 -9.14 3.95
C PRO A 24 -0.47 -9.30 3.43
N GLU A 25 -0.32 -10.11 2.40
CA GLU A 25 0.96 -10.34 1.75
C GLU A 25 1.42 -9.11 0.97
N GLN A 26 2.73 -8.90 0.82
CA GLN A 26 3.21 -7.80 -0.01
C GLN A 26 3.12 -8.19 -1.48
N VAL A 27 2.65 -7.27 -2.33
CA VAL A 27 2.70 -7.44 -3.78
C VAL A 27 3.97 -6.78 -4.29
N ASN A 28 4.73 -7.47 -5.14
CA ASN A 28 5.87 -6.91 -5.84
C ASN A 28 5.99 -7.55 -7.22
N GLU A 29 5.26 -6.99 -8.19
CA GLU A 29 5.09 -7.60 -9.50
C GLU A 29 5.49 -6.67 -10.63
N GLN A 30 6.05 -7.26 -11.69
CA GLN A 30 6.38 -6.54 -12.91
C GLN A 30 5.16 -6.54 -13.84
N LEU A 31 4.67 -5.36 -14.19
CA LEU A 31 3.56 -5.18 -15.12
C LEU A 31 4.04 -5.05 -16.56
N ARG A 32 5.26 -4.50 -16.74
CA ARG A 32 5.97 -4.33 -18.00
C ARG A 32 7.48 -4.16 -17.73
N ASP A 33 8.30 -4.21 -18.77
CA ASP A 33 9.75 -4.00 -18.66
C ASP A 33 10.14 -2.71 -17.92
N ASP A 34 9.33 -1.65 -18.08
CA ASP A 34 9.55 -0.33 -17.48
C ASP A 34 8.51 0.04 -16.41
N LEU A 35 7.66 -0.89 -15.97
CA LEU A 35 6.58 -0.63 -15.02
C LEU A 35 6.41 -1.79 -14.04
N SER A 36 6.55 -1.51 -12.75
CA SER A 36 6.32 -2.46 -11.68
C SER A 36 5.36 -1.88 -10.64
N ILE A 37 4.66 -2.77 -9.92
CA ILE A 37 3.75 -2.42 -8.82
C ILE A 37 4.23 -3.04 -7.52
N LYS A 38 4.18 -2.26 -6.45
CA LYS A 38 4.48 -2.70 -5.09
C LYS A 38 3.35 -2.29 -4.15
N ILE A 39 2.77 -3.24 -3.44
CA ILE A 39 1.76 -2.97 -2.40
C ILE A 39 2.34 -3.40 -1.06
N ARG A 40 2.39 -2.47 -0.10
CA ARG A 40 2.92 -2.71 1.24
C ARG A 40 1.97 -2.18 2.30
N GLN A 41 1.88 -2.91 3.40
CA GLN A 41 1.22 -2.46 4.61
C GLN A 41 2.25 -1.75 5.49
N THR A 42 1.98 -0.52 5.89
CA THR A 42 2.73 0.15 6.96
C THR A 42 1.85 0.29 8.18
N LYS A 43 2.43 0.10 9.35
CA LYS A 43 1.80 0.48 10.61
C LYS A 43 1.67 2.01 10.60
N ASP A 44 0.48 2.52 10.86
CA ASP A 44 0.30 3.94 11.14
C ASP A 44 0.94 4.21 12.50
N SER A 45 2.22 4.55 12.47
CA SER A 45 2.96 5.00 13.64
C SER A 45 2.64 6.47 13.91
N SER A 46 1.36 6.86 13.90
CA SER A 46 0.97 8.17 14.40
C SER A 46 1.40 8.23 15.87
N THR A 47 2.47 8.98 16.07
CA THR A 47 3.28 9.15 17.26
C THR A 47 2.47 9.12 18.56
N GLN A 48 2.58 8.02 19.29
CA GLN A 48 2.34 8.01 20.72
C GLN A 48 3.52 8.78 21.36
N MET A 49 3.35 10.10 21.53
CA MET A 49 4.07 10.82 22.58
C MET A 49 3.36 10.50 23.89
N ASP A 50 3.59 9.29 24.40
CA ASP A 50 3.42 9.01 25.82
C ASP A 50 4.42 9.88 26.57
N ASN A 51 3.92 10.99 27.12
CA ASN A 51 4.66 11.84 28.02
C ASN A 51 5.18 10.97 29.18
N ALA A 52 6.50 10.72 29.17
CA ALA A 52 7.21 10.29 30.34
C ALA A 52 7.06 11.40 31.40
N SER A 53 6.24 11.14 32.41
CA SER A 53 6.39 11.75 33.72
C SER A 53 6.30 10.60 34.71
N ILE A 54 7.48 10.03 34.94
CA ILE A 54 7.79 9.19 36.08
C ILE A 54 7.75 10.12 37.29
N ASP A 55 6.78 9.92 38.18
CA ASP A 55 7.00 10.17 39.61
C ASP A 55 6.31 9.07 40.41
N ALA A 56 7.01 8.62 41.44
CA ALA A 56 6.88 7.34 42.11
C ALA A 56 5.64 7.24 43.00
N SER A 57 5.10 6.02 43.16
CA SER A 57 4.54 5.49 44.42
C SER A 57 4.18 4.01 44.27
N GLU A 58 4.49 3.23 45.31
CA GLU A 58 4.45 1.77 45.43
C GLU A 58 3.04 1.13 45.50
N ASP A 59 3.06 -0.20 45.42
CA ASP A 59 2.10 -1.17 45.94
C ASP A 59 0.89 -1.61 45.10
N ASN A 60 1.08 -2.80 44.51
CA ASN A 60 0.21 -3.98 44.67
C ASN A 60 -1.02 -4.16 43.74
N TYR A 61 -1.33 -5.44 43.54
CA TYR A 61 -2.51 -6.06 42.92
C TYR A 61 -2.55 -6.35 41.40
N ASP A 62 -2.36 -7.64 41.15
CA ASP A 62 -3.16 -8.55 40.34
C ASP A 62 -3.25 -8.44 38.81
N LYS A 63 -2.84 -9.59 38.25
CA LYS A 63 -3.26 -10.21 36.99
C LYS A 63 -4.66 -9.78 36.56
N HIS A 64 -4.74 -8.94 35.56
CA HIS A 64 -5.58 -9.19 34.40
C HIS A 64 -4.80 -8.68 33.19
N ALA A 65 -4.29 -9.62 32.39
CA ALA A 65 -3.87 -9.35 31.02
C ALA A 65 -5.11 -8.89 30.25
N LYS A 66 -5.43 -7.60 30.38
CA LYS A 66 -6.30 -6.92 29.44
C LYS A 66 -5.47 -6.82 28.18
N SER A 67 -5.68 -7.77 27.28
CA SER A 67 -5.37 -7.67 25.86
C SER A 67 -5.90 -6.31 25.39
N ALA A 68 -5.03 -5.30 25.45
CA ALA A 68 -5.24 -4.10 24.68
C ALA A 68 -5.16 -4.59 23.24
N GLN A 69 -6.32 -4.84 22.63
CA GLN A 69 -6.48 -4.75 21.17
C GLN A 69 -6.08 -3.32 20.81
N SER A 70 -4.76 -3.09 20.75
CA SER A 70 -4.15 -1.91 20.20
C SER A 70 -4.63 -1.91 18.76
N SER A 71 -5.65 -1.10 18.49
CA SER A 71 -6.29 -0.97 17.18
C SER A 71 -5.28 -0.30 16.27
N THR A 72 -4.28 -1.10 15.88
CA THR A 72 -3.20 -0.69 15.03
C THR A 72 -3.86 -0.40 13.69
N THR A 73 -4.00 0.88 13.39
CA THR A 73 -4.44 1.29 12.07
C THR A 73 -3.30 0.99 11.13
N TYR A 74 -3.53 0.10 10.17
CA TYR A 74 -2.55 -0.18 9.14
C TYR A 74 -2.93 0.59 7.88
N ILE A 75 -2.01 1.38 7.35
CA ILE A 75 -2.19 2.05 6.07
C ILE A 75 -1.58 1.17 4.99
N ILE A 76 -2.34 0.95 3.92
CA ILE A 76 -1.87 0.22 2.76
C ILE A 76 -1.43 1.24 1.71
N TYR A 77 -0.17 1.15 1.30
CA TYR A 77 0.39 1.97 0.24
C TYR A 77 0.62 1.12 -1.00
N CYS A 78 0.20 1.65 -2.14
CA CYS A 78 0.51 1.13 -3.45
C CYS A 78 1.49 2.10 -4.12
N ARG A 79 2.59 1.55 -4.60
CA ARG A 79 3.65 2.24 -5.31
C ARG A 79 3.78 1.66 -6.71
N TYR A 80 3.83 2.52 -7.71
CA TYR A 80 4.31 2.16 -9.02
C TYR A 80 5.72 2.68 -9.23
N GLU A 81 6.55 1.84 -9.83
CA GLU A 81 7.93 2.15 -10.18
C GLU A 81 8.04 2.15 -11.70
N THR A 82 8.61 3.23 -12.25
CA THR A 82 8.80 3.34 -13.70
C THR A 82 10.22 3.75 -14.05
N VAL A 83 10.81 3.11 -15.06
CA VAL A 83 12.13 3.47 -15.58
C VAL A 83 11.94 4.27 -16.86
N HIS A 84 12.11 5.58 -16.81
CA HIS A 84 11.95 6.43 -17.99
C HIS A 84 12.68 7.77 -17.83
N THR A 85 12.73 8.54 -18.90
CA THR A 85 13.30 9.90 -18.93
C THR A 85 12.34 11.01 -18.49
N HIS A 86 11.04 10.72 -18.40
CA HIS A 86 10.01 11.71 -18.08
C HIS A 86 9.15 11.27 -16.90
N ALA A 87 8.98 12.16 -15.92
CA ALA A 87 8.22 11.93 -14.70
C ALA A 87 7.08 12.96 -14.60
N PRO A 88 5.93 12.71 -15.24
CA PRO A 88 4.78 13.58 -15.05
C PRO A 88 4.30 13.54 -13.59
N PRO A 89 3.53 14.55 -13.13
CA PRO A 89 3.09 14.65 -11.73
C PRO A 89 2.24 13.48 -11.25
N THR A 90 1.48 12.85 -12.15
CA THR A 90 0.72 11.63 -11.86
C THR A 90 1.10 10.50 -12.81
N LEU A 91 0.95 9.26 -12.33
CA LEU A 91 1.20 8.07 -13.15
C LEU A 91 0.28 8.02 -14.39
N ARG A 92 -0.94 8.54 -14.27
CA ARG A 92 -1.95 8.51 -15.34
C ARG A 92 -1.63 9.50 -16.47
N ASP A 93 -0.94 10.60 -16.16
CA ASP A 93 -0.46 11.58 -17.14
C ASP A 93 0.66 11.04 -18.05
N ARG A 94 1.19 9.85 -17.75
CA ARG A 94 2.23 9.18 -18.53
C ARG A 94 1.74 8.70 -19.91
N GLY A 95 0.45 8.45 -20.06
CA GLY A 95 -0.16 8.07 -21.33
C GLY A 95 -1.09 6.87 -21.24
N SER A 96 -1.91 6.72 -22.28
CA SER A 96 -3.05 5.80 -22.34
C SER A 96 -2.72 4.34 -22.04
N PHE A 97 -1.52 3.89 -22.40
CA PHE A 97 -1.09 2.52 -22.14
C PHE A 97 -0.96 2.24 -20.63
N VAL A 98 -0.29 3.13 -19.90
CA VAL A 98 -0.14 3.04 -18.45
C VAL A 98 -1.47 3.23 -17.75
N THR A 99 -2.28 4.20 -18.20
CA THR A 99 -3.64 4.42 -17.68
C THR A 99 -4.47 3.13 -17.76
N THR A 100 -4.42 2.41 -18.88
CA THR A 100 -5.18 1.16 -19.07
C THR A 100 -4.73 0.06 -18.11
N ILE A 101 -3.41 -0.09 -17.90
CA ILE A 101 -2.88 -1.08 -16.95
C ILE A 101 -3.34 -0.72 -15.53
N VAL A 102 -3.19 0.54 -15.13
CA VAL A 102 -3.60 1.03 -13.80
C VAL A 102 -5.11 0.84 -13.62
N ASP A 103 -5.93 1.09 -14.64
CA ASP A 103 -7.39 0.88 -14.58
C ASP A 103 -7.76 -0.59 -14.37
N ALA A 104 -7.03 -1.52 -15.00
CA ALA A 104 -7.24 -2.95 -14.81
C ALA A 104 -6.85 -3.39 -13.39
N ILE A 105 -5.73 -2.89 -12.86
CA ILE A 105 -5.34 -3.11 -11.46
C ILE A 105 -6.37 -2.54 -10.49
N ASP A 106 -6.78 -1.29 -10.69
CA ASP A 106 -7.75 -0.58 -9.85
C ASP A 106 -9.09 -1.32 -9.81
N SER A 107 -9.54 -1.83 -10.96
CA SER A 107 -10.75 -2.64 -11.06
C SER A 107 -10.63 -3.93 -10.26
N ARG A 108 -9.44 -4.56 -10.25
CA ARG A 108 -9.19 -5.77 -9.47
C ARG A 108 -9.15 -5.47 -7.97
N LEU A 109 -8.48 -4.40 -7.55
CA LEU A 109 -8.47 -3.96 -6.15
C LEU A 109 -9.89 -3.66 -5.64
N ARG A 110 -10.71 -2.96 -6.43
CA ARG A 110 -12.11 -2.68 -6.10
C ARG A 110 -12.94 -3.94 -5.94
N SER A 111 -12.67 -4.99 -6.71
CA SER A 111 -13.36 -6.29 -6.57
C SER A 111 -13.13 -6.94 -5.20
N TRP A 112 -12.04 -6.58 -4.51
CA TRP A 112 -11.72 -7.01 -3.14
C TRP A 112 -12.13 -5.99 -2.06
N GLY A 113 -12.92 -4.97 -2.41
CA GLY A 113 -13.33 -3.91 -1.48
C GLY A 113 -12.16 -3.03 -1.03
N ILE A 114 -11.20 -2.79 -1.94
CA ILE A 114 -10.08 -1.89 -1.74
C ILE A 114 -10.25 -0.74 -2.72
N ASP A 115 -10.44 0.47 -2.20
CA ASP A 115 -10.61 1.67 -3.00
C ASP A 115 -9.23 2.28 -3.31
N PRO A 116 -8.77 2.26 -4.57
CA PRO A 116 -7.54 2.92 -4.98
C PRO A 116 -7.73 4.45 -5.02
N PRO A 117 -6.64 5.22 -4.89
CA PRO A 117 -6.69 6.67 -4.98
C PRO A 117 -7.09 7.10 -6.40
N THR A 118 -7.64 8.30 -6.52
CA THR A 118 -7.99 8.90 -7.83
C THR A 118 -6.76 9.06 -8.72
N ALA A 119 -5.59 9.31 -8.14
CA ALA A 119 -4.32 9.35 -8.85
C ALA A 119 -3.16 8.88 -7.96
N TYR A 120 -2.20 8.20 -8.58
CA TYR A 120 -0.89 7.92 -7.99
C TYR A 120 0.04 9.08 -8.30
N THR A 121 0.48 9.78 -7.27
CA THR A 121 1.29 11.00 -7.41
C THR A 121 2.76 10.67 -7.38
N TYR A 122 3.53 11.36 -8.22
CA TYR A 122 4.98 11.29 -8.18
C TYR A 122 5.50 11.65 -6.79
N SER A 123 6.38 10.81 -6.26
CA SER A 123 6.89 10.88 -4.89
C SER A 123 8.39 11.12 -4.89
N ASN A 124 9.14 10.29 -5.62
CA ASN A 124 10.60 10.38 -5.67
C ASN A 124 11.16 9.74 -6.95
N THR A 125 12.44 9.98 -7.22
CA THR A 125 13.22 9.20 -8.20
C THR A 125 14.46 8.65 -7.53
N ILE A 126 14.67 7.34 -7.61
CA ILE A 126 15.89 6.68 -7.10
C ILE A 126 16.51 5.89 -8.24
N ASP A 127 17.78 6.15 -8.55
CA ASP A 127 18.53 5.43 -9.58
C ASP A 127 17.84 5.40 -10.96
N GLY A 128 17.24 6.52 -11.36
CA GLY A 128 16.46 6.63 -12.61
C GLY A 128 15.08 5.95 -12.58
N VAL A 129 14.67 5.41 -11.43
CA VAL A 129 13.35 4.82 -11.22
C VAL A 129 12.43 5.83 -10.56
N HIS A 130 11.40 6.29 -11.26
CA HIS A 130 10.38 7.19 -10.74
C HIS A 130 9.34 6.43 -9.93
N TRP A 131 9.05 6.91 -8.73
CA TRP A 131 8.12 6.33 -7.79
C TRP A 131 6.83 7.14 -7.76
N TYR A 132 5.71 6.43 -7.87
CA TYR A 132 4.37 6.99 -7.80
C TYR A 132 3.61 6.31 -6.66
N ASP A 133 3.31 7.05 -5.61
CA ASP A 133 2.69 6.52 -4.40
C ASP A 133 1.19 6.86 -4.35
N GLY A 134 0.43 5.98 -3.72
CA GLY A 134 -1.00 6.13 -3.54
C GLY A 134 -1.52 5.30 -2.38
N ARG A 135 -2.34 5.91 -1.52
CA ARG A 135 -2.96 5.22 -0.38
C ARG A 135 -4.16 4.41 -0.84
N LEU A 136 -4.18 3.13 -0.50
CA LEU A 136 -5.33 2.25 -0.71
C LEU A 136 -6.22 2.30 0.54
N ASN A 137 -7.51 2.54 0.34
CA ASN A 137 -8.47 2.60 1.44
C ASN A 137 -9.30 1.32 1.51
N PRO A 138 -9.45 0.72 2.69
CA PRO A 138 -10.53 -0.21 2.97
C PRO A 138 -11.88 0.42 2.60
N ARG A 139 -12.71 -0.31 1.85
CA ARG A 139 -14.16 -0.03 1.83
C ARG A 139 -14.84 -0.66 3.04
#